data_AF-A0A4Y8LBM1-F1
#
_entry.id   AF-A0A4Y8LBM1-F1
#
_cell.length_a   1.000
_cell.length_b   1.000
_cell.length_c   1.000
_cell.angle_alpha   90.00
_cell.angle_beta   90.00
_cell.angle_gamma   90.00
#
_symmetry.space_group_name_H-M   'P 1'
#
loop_
_entity.id
_entity.type
_entity.pdbx_description
1 polymer ?
#
loop_
_entity_poly.entity_id
_entity_poly.type
_entity_poly.pdbx_seq_one_letter_code
_entity_poly.pdbx_strand_id
1 'polypeptide(L)'
;MNSMNNLGERIRKLRKERKMTLVDVAGDFMTKGMLSLIENGRSNPSMESLQHIARQLDVDVHFLLEEQASEELQQFIRSLEERIQDSERDLQLDKYKTLLKQLDQEIAEYLKMNLPATYEKGRLLEIGSRVKRGIVQKPTEESKALSQQAAAVYDQLSLFNRAYKVQLDHALDLFLERKYEEALDFLRDKKQHYLSRTVVADPLVQIESDYNEAVYLYAVGKNEEGTALIDELLAFTKRRSIFHQMDDIYRIAAFNSLLTGDEDKFLYYLKKSRQFAEFKESKMEIESAQFIEIHWLNEFKKEHNKALKMLEQIEEKSGGEDPYVYLEKGRAYFGLGEIDNALKELNKLEMPKYSHHPFDLSMLNTAYAYRALCLAHKGQWEEAMKDADLAKSAVKDFPHTPYRDFIYDTWERVHQQSLS
;
A
#
# COMPACT_ATOMS: atom_id res chain seq x y z
N MET A 1 23.36 17.76 -26.03
CA MET A 1 22.93 17.82 -27.45
C MET A 1 21.42 17.71 -27.43
N ASN A 2 20.72 18.77 -27.86
CA ASN A 2 19.32 19.05 -27.54
C ASN A 2 18.33 18.05 -28.15
N SER A 3 17.36 17.59 -27.34
CA SER A 3 16.18 16.79 -27.73
C SER A 3 15.27 17.43 -28.79
N MET A 4 15.52 18.69 -29.20
CA MET A 4 14.80 19.39 -30.29
C MET A 4 15.12 18.87 -31.70
N ASN A 5 16.18 18.09 -31.90
CA ASN A 5 16.58 17.67 -33.25
C ASN A 5 15.59 16.70 -33.91
N ASN A 6 14.71 16.01 -33.17
CA ASN A 6 13.91 14.92 -33.73
C ASN A 6 12.52 15.35 -34.28
N LEU A 7 11.89 16.40 -33.72
CA LEU A 7 10.58 16.89 -34.22
C LEU A 7 10.68 17.44 -35.66
N GLY A 8 11.65 18.34 -35.89
CA GLY A 8 11.85 18.93 -37.21
C GLY A 8 12.24 17.91 -38.29
N GLU A 9 13.06 16.93 -37.91
CA GLU A 9 13.46 15.82 -38.78
C GLU A 9 12.29 14.90 -39.12
N ARG A 10 11.40 14.61 -38.17
CA ARG A 10 10.20 13.80 -38.37
C ARG A 10 9.15 14.49 -39.24
N ILE A 11 8.88 15.77 -39.02
CA ILE A 11 8.04 16.60 -39.91
C ILE A 11 8.61 16.56 -41.33
N ARG A 12 9.92 16.78 -41.48
CA ARG A 12 10.60 16.73 -42.77
C ARG A 12 10.50 15.36 -43.44
N LYS A 13 10.68 14.28 -42.68
CA LYS A 13 10.61 12.90 -43.18
C LYS A 13 9.22 12.60 -43.71
N LEU A 14 8.17 12.82 -42.90
CA LEU A 14 6.77 12.62 -43.30
C LEU A 14 6.40 13.44 -44.52
N ARG A 15 6.80 14.72 -44.56
CA ARG A 15 6.57 15.60 -45.71
C ARG A 15 7.20 15.04 -46.98
N LYS A 16 8.44 14.54 -46.91
CA LYS A 16 9.15 13.94 -48.05
C LYS A 16 8.53 12.62 -48.49
N GLU A 17 8.14 11.75 -47.55
CA GLU A 17 7.46 10.48 -47.83
C GLU A 17 6.13 10.69 -48.56
N ARG A 18 5.39 11.74 -48.18
CA ARG A 18 4.14 12.16 -48.81
C ARG A 18 4.33 13.04 -50.06
N LYS A 19 5.57 13.28 -50.48
CA LYS A 19 5.94 14.12 -51.65
C LYS A 19 5.37 15.54 -51.59
N MET A 20 5.21 16.10 -50.40
CA MET A 20 4.69 17.44 -50.18
C MET A 20 5.82 18.48 -50.16
N THR A 21 5.54 19.67 -50.68
CA THR A 21 6.43 20.83 -50.57
C THR A 21 6.26 21.52 -49.21
N LEU A 22 7.23 22.36 -48.84
CA LEU A 22 7.10 23.20 -47.64
C LEU A 22 5.88 24.13 -47.73
N VAL A 23 5.45 24.52 -48.94
CA VAL A 23 4.28 25.37 -49.12
C VAL A 23 3.00 24.58 -48.85
N ASP A 24 2.95 23.31 -49.27
CA ASP A 24 1.77 22.45 -49.08
C ASP A 24 1.49 22.21 -47.59
N VAL A 25 2.53 21.98 -46.78
CA VAL A 25 2.39 21.76 -45.33
C VAL A 25 2.20 23.08 -44.56
N ALA A 26 2.79 24.18 -45.03
CA ALA A 26 2.63 25.48 -44.39
C ALA A 26 1.22 26.06 -44.62
N GLY A 27 0.66 25.88 -45.83
CA GLY A 27 -0.63 26.43 -46.23
C GLY A 27 -0.70 27.95 -46.02
N ASP A 28 -1.91 28.45 -45.73
CA ASP A 28 -2.13 29.86 -45.38
C ASP A 28 -1.86 30.17 -43.90
N PHE A 29 -1.58 29.14 -43.09
CA PHE A 29 -1.44 29.27 -41.63
C PHE A 29 -0.06 29.79 -41.21
N MET A 30 0.99 29.40 -41.92
CA MET A 30 2.35 29.84 -41.62
C MET A 30 3.16 30.09 -42.89
N THR A 31 4.25 30.85 -42.78
CA THR A 31 5.13 31.05 -43.95
C THR A 31 5.99 29.82 -44.22
N LYS A 32 6.35 29.61 -45.48
CA LYS A 32 7.36 28.61 -45.89
C LYS A 32 8.66 28.73 -45.07
N GLY A 33 9.06 29.97 -44.76
CA GLY A 33 10.25 30.25 -43.94
C GLY A 33 10.10 29.74 -42.51
N MET A 34 8.94 29.93 -41.89
CA MET A 34 8.64 29.44 -40.54
C MET A 34 8.67 27.91 -40.47
N LEU A 35 8.01 27.21 -41.40
CA LEU A 35 8.06 25.74 -41.46
C LEU A 35 9.49 25.23 -41.69
N SER A 36 10.28 25.93 -42.53
CA SER A 36 11.69 25.60 -42.74
C SER A 36 12.53 25.76 -41.46
N LEU A 37 12.25 26.78 -40.63
CA LEU A 37 12.94 26.94 -39.34
C LEU A 37 12.57 25.81 -38.37
N ILE A 38 11.30 25.41 -38.34
CA ILE A 38 10.81 24.28 -37.54
C ILE A 38 11.48 22.96 -37.97
N GLU A 39 11.49 22.64 -39.27
CA GLU A 39 12.12 21.41 -39.78
C GLU A 39 13.64 21.32 -39.56
N ASN A 40 14.30 22.47 -39.34
CA ASN A 40 15.73 22.53 -39.04
C ASN A 40 16.04 22.65 -37.55
N GLY A 41 15.03 22.53 -36.68
CA GLY A 41 15.20 22.67 -35.22
C GLY A 41 15.61 24.08 -34.78
N ARG A 42 15.38 25.10 -35.63
CA ARG A 42 15.73 26.51 -35.35
C ARG A 42 14.56 27.31 -34.76
N SER A 43 13.37 26.74 -34.68
CA SER A 43 12.17 27.37 -34.11
C SER A 43 11.23 26.31 -33.57
N ASN A 44 10.65 26.55 -32.39
CA ASN A 44 9.63 25.68 -31.81
C ASN A 44 8.24 26.11 -32.28
N PRO A 45 7.44 25.19 -32.87
CA PRO A 45 6.07 25.50 -33.25
C PRO A 45 5.19 25.68 -32.00
N SER A 46 4.19 26.57 -32.07
CA SER A 46 3.08 26.57 -31.12
C SER A 46 2.24 25.29 -31.27
N MET A 47 1.42 24.95 -30.28
CA MET A 47 0.48 23.82 -30.39
C MET A 47 -0.49 23.97 -31.57
N GLU A 48 -0.96 25.18 -31.85
CA GLU A 48 -1.79 25.45 -33.03
C GLU A 48 -1.02 25.21 -34.34
N SER A 49 0.24 25.62 -34.40
CA SER A 49 1.13 25.36 -35.55
C SER A 49 1.36 23.86 -35.73
N LEU A 50 1.54 23.13 -34.64
CA LEU A 50 1.77 21.70 -34.67
C LEU A 50 0.51 20.91 -35.09
N GLN A 51 -0.67 21.31 -34.61
CA GLN A 51 -1.95 20.76 -35.05
C GLN A 51 -2.20 21.02 -36.54
N HIS A 52 -1.85 22.20 -37.03
CA HIS A 52 -1.94 22.51 -38.47
C HIS A 52 -1.01 21.61 -39.29
N ILE A 53 0.26 21.49 -38.88
CA ILE A 53 1.24 20.62 -39.53
C ILE A 53 0.77 19.16 -39.54
N ALA A 54 0.27 18.65 -38.41
CA ALA A 54 -0.26 17.30 -38.29
C ALA A 54 -1.45 17.06 -39.23
N ARG A 55 -2.38 18.02 -39.30
CA ARG A 55 -3.53 17.98 -40.21
C ARG A 55 -3.11 17.94 -41.68
N GLN A 56 -2.15 18.78 -42.08
CA GLN A 56 -1.65 18.80 -43.46
C GLN A 56 -0.87 17.53 -43.81
N LEU A 57 -0.12 17.02 -42.85
CA LEU A 57 0.59 15.75 -42.98
C LEU A 57 -0.33 14.56 -42.70
N ASP A 58 -1.64 14.74 -42.51
CA ASP A 58 -2.63 13.69 -42.23
C ASP A 58 -2.08 12.60 -41.29
N VAL A 59 -1.55 13.08 -40.16
CA VAL A 59 -1.12 12.28 -39.02
C VAL A 59 -1.77 12.85 -37.77
N ASP A 60 -1.89 12.03 -36.74
CA ASP A 60 -2.25 12.53 -35.43
C ASP A 60 -1.16 13.49 -34.92
N VAL A 61 -1.55 14.61 -34.30
CA VAL A 61 -0.59 15.56 -33.71
C VAL A 61 0.30 14.88 -32.67
N HIS A 62 -0.21 13.83 -32.03
CA HIS A 62 0.53 12.99 -31.10
C HIS A 62 1.67 12.20 -31.76
N PHE A 63 1.55 11.82 -33.04
CA PHE A 63 2.64 11.18 -33.80
C PHE A 63 3.83 12.13 -33.99
N LEU A 64 3.58 13.43 -34.09
CA LEU A 64 4.65 14.44 -34.15
C LEU A 64 5.28 14.67 -32.77
N LEU A 65 4.50 14.52 -31.69
CA LEU A 65 4.93 14.71 -30.30
C LEU A 65 5.61 13.48 -29.69
N GLU A 66 5.50 12.32 -30.34
CA GLU A 66 5.68 10.96 -29.77
C GLU A 66 7.04 10.65 -29.12
N GLU A 67 8.10 11.44 -29.36
CA GLU A 67 9.39 11.19 -28.69
C GLU A 67 9.67 12.17 -27.55
N GLN A 68 9.38 13.47 -27.73
CA GLN A 68 9.66 14.46 -26.68
C GLN A 68 8.64 14.40 -25.53
N ALA A 69 7.34 14.25 -25.85
CA ALA A 69 6.31 14.10 -24.83
C ALA A 69 6.45 12.76 -24.07
N SER A 70 6.99 11.74 -24.72
CA SER A 70 7.31 10.45 -24.09
C SER A 70 8.51 10.56 -23.15
N GLU A 71 9.60 11.23 -23.54
CA GLU A 71 10.77 11.44 -22.69
C GLU A 71 10.45 12.27 -21.42
N GLU A 72 9.71 13.37 -21.57
CA GLU A 72 9.31 14.24 -20.44
C GLU A 72 8.41 13.48 -19.46
N LEU A 73 7.40 12.74 -19.95
CA LEU A 73 6.51 11.93 -19.12
C LEU A 73 7.28 10.79 -18.44
N GLN A 74 8.22 10.13 -19.13
CA GLN A 74 9.07 9.10 -18.54
C GLN A 74 9.95 9.65 -17.42
N GLN A 75 10.56 10.82 -17.61
CA GLN A 75 11.36 11.49 -16.57
C GLN A 75 10.49 11.86 -15.37
N PHE A 76 9.29 12.38 -15.63
CA PHE A 76 8.33 12.70 -14.58
C PHE A 76 7.96 11.46 -13.77
N ILE A 77 7.54 10.36 -14.42
CA ILE A 77 7.20 9.10 -13.75
C ILE A 77 8.36 8.55 -12.92
N ARG A 78 9.60 8.56 -13.46
CA ARG A 78 10.78 8.16 -12.68
C ARG A 78 10.95 9.00 -11.43
N SER A 79 10.81 10.32 -11.54
CA SER A 79 10.93 11.20 -10.37
C SER A 79 9.80 10.99 -9.35
N LEU A 80 8.58 10.65 -9.78
CA LEU A 80 7.49 10.25 -8.87
C LEU A 80 7.87 8.98 -8.09
N GLU A 81 8.35 7.94 -8.78
CA GLU A 81 8.71 6.67 -8.16
C GLU A 81 9.85 6.83 -7.16
N GLU A 82 10.91 7.57 -7.52
CA GLU A 82 12.05 7.87 -6.64
C GLU A 82 11.60 8.62 -5.37
N ARG A 83 10.77 9.67 -5.52
CA ARG A 83 10.27 10.45 -4.38
C ARG A 83 9.40 9.62 -3.45
N ILE A 84 8.53 8.75 -3.99
CA ILE A 84 7.71 7.83 -3.19
C ILE A 84 8.63 6.87 -2.43
N GLN A 85 9.58 6.23 -3.12
CA GLN A 85 10.50 5.27 -2.51
C GLN A 85 11.38 5.91 -1.41
N ASP A 86 11.90 7.12 -1.65
CA ASP A 86 12.72 7.83 -0.66
C ASP A 86 11.88 8.23 0.57
N SER A 87 10.60 8.58 0.38
CA SER A 87 9.71 8.93 1.47
C SER A 87 9.27 7.73 2.32
N GLU A 88 9.21 6.51 1.74
CA GLU A 88 8.94 5.28 2.49
C GLU A 88 10.04 4.96 3.51
N ARG A 89 11.24 5.56 3.35
CA ARG A 89 12.34 5.46 4.32
C ARG A 89 12.23 6.45 5.48
N ASP A 90 11.42 7.50 5.36
CA ASP A 90 11.18 8.48 6.43
C ASP A 90 9.93 8.05 7.23
N LEU A 91 10.10 7.79 8.53
CA LEU A 91 9.04 7.28 9.43
C LEU A 91 7.94 8.30 9.76
N GLN A 92 7.95 9.48 9.14
CA GLN A 92 7.04 10.57 9.45
C GLN A 92 5.83 10.60 8.52
N LEU A 93 4.71 10.05 9.01
CA LEU A 93 3.46 9.92 8.26
C LEU A 93 2.92 11.26 7.70
N ASP A 94 3.07 12.36 8.42
CA ASP A 94 2.60 13.67 7.97
C ASP A 94 3.43 14.25 6.83
N LYS A 95 4.73 14.01 6.82
CA LYS A 95 5.59 14.35 5.67
C LYS A 95 5.21 13.51 4.46
N TYR A 96 5.01 12.21 4.65
CA TYR A 96 4.57 11.30 3.58
C TYR A 96 3.24 11.78 2.96
N LYS A 97 2.23 12.08 3.79
CA LYS A 97 0.95 12.63 3.31
C LYS A 97 1.10 13.97 2.59
N THR A 98 1.98 14.84 3.07
CA THR A 98 2.26 16.13 2.43
C THR A 98 2.87 15.93 1.04
N LEU A 99 3.83 15.02 0.91
CA LEU A 99 4.38 14.63 -0.38
C LEU A 99 3.28 14.10 -1.30
N LEU A 100 2.46 13.14 -0.85
CA LEU A 100 1.40 12.57 -1.69
C LEU A 100 0.44 13.65 -2.21
N LYS A 101 0.08 14.66 -1.41
CA LYS A 101 -0.76 15.78 -1.88
C LYS A 101 -0.08 16.61 -2.97
N GLN A 102 1.23 16.81 -2.89
CA GLN A 102 2.00 17.48 -3.94
C GLN A 102 2.01 16.64 -5.22
N LEU A 103 2.28 15.33 -5.09
CA LEU A 103 2.27 14.40 -6.23
C LEU A 103 0.90 14.36 -6.91
N ASP A 104 -0.21 14.36 -6.16
CA ASP A 104 -1.57 14.36 -6.72
C ASP A 104 -1.82 15.59 -7.61
N GLN A 105 -1.36 16.78 -7.18
CA GLN A 105 -1.46 18.00 -7.99
C GLN A 105 -0.62 17.91 -9.27
N GLU A 106 0.63 17.44 -9.16
CA GLU A 106 1.52 17.28 -10.32
C GLU A 106 0.97 16.24 -11.32
N ILE A 107 0.48 15.10 -10.84
CA ILE A 107 -0.12 14.04 -11.67
C ILE A 107 -1.40 14.54 -12.36
N ALA A 108 -2.23 15.32 -11.66
CA ALA A 108 -3.48 15.84 -12.21
C ALA A 108 -3.25 16.73 -13.45
N GLU A 109 -2.15 17.48 -13.53
CA GLU A 109 -1.83 18.27 -14.72
C GLU A 109 -1.57 17.40 -15.95
N TYR A 110 -0.89 16.26 -15.79
CA TYR A 110 -0.69 15.30 -16.89
C TYR A 110 -1.97 14.55 -17.25
N LEU A 111 -2.82 14.22 -16.27
CA LEU A 111 -4.08 13.49 -16.52
C LEU A 111 -5.12 14.34 -17.26
N LYS A 112 -5.02 15.68 -17.23
CA LYS A 112 -5.84 16.56 -18.08
C LYS A 112 -5.47 16.48 -19.56
N MET A 113 -4.27 16.00 -19.90
CA MET A 113 -3.82 15.85 -21.27
C MET A 113 -4.47 14.62 -21.90
N ASN A 114 -4.85 14.70 -23.18
CA ASN A 114 -5.32 13.54 -23.92
C ASN A 114 -4.14 12.62 -24.29
N LEU A 115 -3.67 11.82 -23.33
CA LEU A 115 -2.52 10.93 -23.53
C LEU A 115 -2.92 9.65 -24.30
N PRO A 116 -2.10 9.16 -25.26
CA PRO A 116 -2.34 7.90 -25.95
C PRO A 116 -2.20 6.71 -25.00
N ALA A 117 -2.75 5.56 -25.37
CA ALA A 117 -2.65 4.32 -24.58
C ALA A 117 -1.23 3.75 -24.66
N THR A 118 -0.31 4.29 -23.86
CA THR A 118 1.08 3.81 -23.72
C THR A 118 1.34 3.25 -22.33
N TYR A 119 2.50 2.60 -22.16
CA TYR A 119 2.94 2.13 -20.86
C TYR A 119 3.01 3.26 -19.82
N GLU A 120 3.52 4.43 -20.22
CA GLU A 120 3.65 5.60 -19.37
C GLU A 120 2.29 6.12 -18.89
N LYS A 121 1.27 6.17 -19.77
CA LYS A 121 -0.10 6.51 -19.35
C LYS A 121 -0.62 5.51 -18.32
N GLY A 122 -0.43 4.21 -18.57
CA GLY A 122 -0.81 3.17 -17.61
C GLY A 122 -0.14 3.37 -16.25
N ARG A 123 1.18 3.64 -16.23
CA ARG A 123 1.93 3.90 -14.99
C ARG A 123 1.47 5.16 -14.28
N LEU A 124 1.23 6.25 -15.01
CA LEU A 124 0.74 7.50 -14.43
C LEU A 124 -0.62 7.30 -13.74
N LEU A 125 -1.54 6.60 -14.39
CA LEU A 125 -2.85 6.25 -13.82
C LEU A 125 -2.72 5.36 -12.58
N GLU A 126 -1.86 4.34 -12.63
CA GLU A 126 -1.60 3.43 -11.52
C GLU A 126 -1.01 4.17 -10.31
N ILE A 127 0.01 5.02 -10.52
CA ILE A 127 0.60 5.85 -9.46
C ILE A 127 -0.44 6.84 -8.92
N GLY A 128 -1.22 7.50 -9.79
CA GLY A 128 -2.27 8.43 -9.39
C GLY A 128 -3.33 7.77 -8.50
N SER A 129 -3.74 6.53 -8.82
CA SER A 129 -4.61 5.73 -7.95
C SER A 129 -4.02 5.55 -6.55
N ARG A 130 -2.76 5.08 -6.47
CA ARG A 130 -2.07 4.82 -5.20
C ARG A 130 -1.87 6.09 -4.38
N VAL A 131 -1.49 7.19 -5.02
CA VAL A 131 -1.31 8.51 -4.37
C VAL A 131 -2.63 8.97 -3.76
N LYS A 132 -3.73 8.98 -4.53
CA LYS A 132 -5.05 9.38 -4.02
C LYS A 132 -5.50 8.54 -2.84
N ARG A 133 -5.33 7.21 -2.95
CA ARG A 133 -5.63 6.27 -1.86
C ARG A 133 -4.78 6.55 -0.62
N GLY A 134 -3.48 6.78 -0.80
CA GLY A 134 -2.53 7.02 0.29
C GLY A 134 -2.77 8.32 1.07
N ILE A 135 -3.27 9.38 0.42
CA ILE A 135 -3.60 10.66 1.09
C ILE A 135 -4.65 10.47 2.18
N VAL A 136 -5.67 9.66 1.91
CA VAL A 136 -6.82 9.45 2.81
C VAL A 136 -6.80 8.11 3.53
N GLN A 137 -5.86 7.21 3.18
CA GLN A 137 -5.69 5.85 3.72
C GLN A 137 -6.93 4.96 3.52
N LYS A 138 -7.62 5.14 2.39
CA LYS A 138 -8.78 4.34 1.98
C LYS A 138 -9.05 4.53 0.49
N PRO A 139 -9.73 3.58 -0.18
CA PRO A 139 -10.11 3.78 -1.56
C PRO A 139 -11.12 4.93 -1.69
N THR A 140 -11.00 5.68 -2.79
CA THR A 140 -11.92 6.72 -3.24
C THR A 140 -12.44 6.37 -4.63
N GLU A 141 -13.59 6.91 -5.01
CA GLU A 141 -14.14 6.72 -6.36
C GLU A 141 -13.16 7.15 -7.45
N GLU A 142 -12.43 8.25 -7.23
CA GLU A 142 -11.36 8.68 -8.14
C GLU A 142 -10.22 7.66 -8.22
N SER A 143 -9.72 7.15 -7.10
CA SER A 143 -8.64 6.15 -7.11
C SER A 143 -9.07 4.86 -7.83
N LYS A 144 -10.31 4.40 -7.59
CA LYS A 144 -10.88 3.23 -8.28
C LYS A 144 -10.99 3.46 -9.78
N ALA A 145 -11.46 4.63 -10.20
CA ALA A 145 -11.58 4.99 -11.61
C ALA A 145 -10.21 5.05 -12.31
N LEU A 146 -9.18 5.59 -11.64
CA LEU A 146 -7.81 5.60 -12.18
C LEU A 146 -7.23 4.18 -12.29
N SER A 147 -7.42 3.35 -11.26
CA SER A 147 -7.00 1.95 -11.27
C SER A 147 -7.65 1.16 -12.41
N GLN A 148 -8.97 1.29 -12.61
CA GLN A 148 -9.68 0.66 -13.71
C GLN A 148 -9.17 1.11 -15.09
N GLN A 149 -8.89 2.40 -15.26
CA GLN A 149 -8.29 2.91 -16.50
C GLN A 149 -6.87 2.37 -16.72
N ALA A 150 -6.04 2.29 -15.67
CA ALA A 150 -4.71 1.71 -15.76
C ALA A 150 -4.75 0.25 -16.21
N ALA A 151 -5.64 -0.56 -15.62
CA ALA A 151 -5.84 -1.96 -16.01
C ALA A 151 -6.26 -2.07 -17.50
N ALA A 152 -7.20 -1.25 -17.95
CA ALA A 152 -7.65 -1.24 -19.34
C ALA A 152 -6.53 -0.89 -20.33
N VAL A 153 -5.68 0.10 -20.00
CA VAL A 153 -4.49 0.44 -20.80
C VAL A 153 -3.51 -0.73 -20.87
N TYR A 154 -3.23 -1.38 -19.74
CA TYR A 154 -2.32 -2.53 -19.73
C TYR A 154 -2.87 -3.74 -20.49
N ASP A 155 -4.17 -4.02 -20.40
CA ASP A 155 -4.82 -5.07 -21.18
C ASP A 155 -4.75 -4.80 -22.68
N GLN A 156 -5.00 -3.55 -23.11
CA GLN A 156 -4.87 -3.14 -24.51
C GLN A 156 -3.45 -3.38 -25.05
N LEU A 157 -2.43 -3.18 -24.19
CA LEU A 157 -1.02 -3.40 -24.51
C LEU A 157 -0.55 -4.84 -24.30
N SER A 158 -1.45 -5.76 -23.91
CA SER A 158 -1.12 -7.15 -23.55
C SER A 158 -0.07 -7.28 -22.44
N LEU A 159 0.02 -6.28 -21.56
CA LEU A 159 0.91 -6.26 -20.40
C LEU A 159 0.26 -6.95 -19.19
N PHE A 160 -0.05 -8.24 -19.35
CA PHE A 160 -0.86 -9.01 -18.39
C PHE A 160 -0.32 -9.01 -16.96
N ASN A 161 1.01 -9.01 -16.76
CA ASN A 161 1.62 -8.91 -15.44
C ASN A 161 1.24 -7.59 -14.73
N ARG A 162 1.29 -6.47 -15.45
CA ARG A 162 0.93 -5.15 -14.90
C ARG A 162 -0.57 -5.01 -14.72
N ALA A 163 -1.36 -5.48 -15.68
CA ALA A 163 -2.82 -5.53 -15.55
C ALA A 163 -3.22 -6.30 -14.28
N TYR A 164 -2.61 -7.46 -14.02
CA TYR A 164 -2.89 -8.24 -12.83
C TYR A 164 -2.44 -7.56 -11.53
N LYS A 165 -1.28 -6.90 -11.50
CA LYS A 165 -0.87 -6.08 -10.33
C LYS A 165 -1.88 -5.00 -9.99
N VAL A 166 -2.50 -4.36 -10.99
CA VAL A 166 -3.58 -3.38 -10.77
C VAL A 166 -4.85 -4.06 -10.24
N GLN A 167 -5.13 -5.30 -10.64
CA GLN A 167 -6.24 -6.08 -10.05
C GLN A 167 -5.95 -6.45 -8.58
N LEU A 168 -4.70 -6.75 -8.21
CA LEU A 168 -4.31 -6.94 -6.80
C LEU A 168 -4.55 -5.66 -5.98
N ASP A 169 -4.26 -4.48 -6.56
CA ASP A 169 -4.60 -3.19 -5.95
C ASP A 169 -6.12 -3.01 -5.73
N HIS A 170 -6.97 -3.58 -6.61
CA HIS A 170 -8.42 -3.55 -6.41
C HIS A 170 -8.89 -4.51 -5.31
N ALA A 171 -8.27 -5.69 -5.21
CA ALA A 171 -8.51 -6.60 -4.10
C ALA A 171 -8.15 -5.94 -2.76
N LEU A 172 -7.06 -5.16 -2.73
CA LEU A 172 -6.69 -4.35 -1.58
C LEU A 172 -7.75 -3.28 -1.27
N ASP A 173 -8.34 -2.63 -2.27
CA ASP A 173 -9.42 -1.65 -2.02
C ASP A 173 -10.62 -2.30 -1.31
N LEU A 174 -11.04 -3.50 -1.73
CA LEU A 174 -12.08 -4.28 -1.04
C LEU A 174 -11.69 -4.62 0.40
N PHE A 175 -10.42 -5.01 0.60
CA PHE A 175 -9.87 -5.31 1.92
C PHE A 175 -9.87 -4.09 2.84
N LEU A 176 -9.48 -2.91 2.34
CA LEU A 176 -9.49 -1.65 3.09
C LEU A 176 -10.91 -1.20 3.45
N GLU A 177 -11.91 -1.57 2.63
CA GLU A 177 -13.35 -1.40 2.90
C GLU A 177 -13.91 -2.45 3.88
N ARG A 178 -13.06 -3.34 4.41
CA ARG A 178 -13.42 -4.46 5.32
C ARG A 178 -14.32 -5.51 4.68
N LYS A 179 -14.30 -5.64 3.36
CA LYS A 179 -15.00 -6.71 2.62
C LYS A 179 -14.04 -7.87 2.41
N TYR A 180 -13.65 -8.54 3.50
CA TYR A 180 -12.53 -9.48 3.50
C TYR A 180 -12.78 -10.71 2.62
N GLU A 181 -13.98 -11.31 2.70
CA GLU A 181 -14.38 -12.43 1.86
C GLU A 181 -14.44 -12.04 0.38
N GLU A 182 -15.05 -10.90 0.06
CA GLU A 182 -15.10 -10.38 -1.32
C GLU A 182 -13.69 -10.12 -1.87
N ALA A 183 -12.78 -9.58 -1.05
CA ALA A 183 -11.38 -9.34 -1.44
C ALA A 183 -10.65 -10.65 -1.77
N LEU A 184 -10.82 -11.69 -0.95
CA LEU A 184 -10.25 -13.01 -1.17
C LEU A 184 -10.78 -13.66 -2.46
N ASP A 185 -12.10 -13.67 -2.63
CA ASP A 185 -12.74 -14.26 -3.79
C ASP A 185 -12.36 -13.53 -5.08
N PHE A 186 -12.32 -12.19 -5.04
CA PHE A 186 -11.87 -11.37 -6.16
C PHE A 186 -10.42 -11.66 -6.53
N LEU A 187 -9.52 -11.72 -5.54
CA LEU A 187 -8.10 -12.02 -5.79
C LEU A 187 -7.96 -13.39 -6.49
N ARG A 188 -8.65 -14.41 -5.99
CA ARG A 188 -8.61 -15.77 -6.54
C ARG A 188 -9.13 -15.86 -7.97
N ASP A 189 -10.25 -15.20 -8.27
CA ASP A 189 -10.79 -15.09 -9.63
C ASP A 189 -9.75 -14.46 -10.58
N LYS A 190 -9.17 -13.32 -10.18
CA LYS A 190 -8.18 -12.62 -11.01
C LYS A 190 -6.88 -13.41 -11.17
N LYS A 191 -6.47 -14.15 -10.13
CA LYS A 191 -5.32 -15.06 -10.19
C LYS A 191 -5.53 -16.17 -11.22
N GLN A 192 -6.69 -16.83 -11.20
CA GLN A 192 -7.02 -17.86 -12.18
C GLN A 192 -7.02 -17.32 -13.61
N HIS A 193 -7.61 -16.14 -13.81
CA HIS A 193 -7.61 -15.47 -15.11
C HIS A 193 -6.19 -15.12 -15.60
N TYR A 194 -5.35 -14.57 -14.72
CA TYR A 194 -3.94 -14.28 -15.01
C TYR A 194 -3.15 -15.53 -15.42
N LEU A 195 -3.30 -16.62 -14.66
CA LEU A 195 -2.65 -17.91 -14.95
C LEU A 195 -3.13 -18.52 -16.26
N SER A 196 -4.39 -18.32 -16.65
CA SER A 196 -4.92 -18.80 -17.93
C SER A 196 -4.34 -18.06 -19.15
N ARG A 197 -3.84 -16.84 -18.96
CA ARG A 197 -3.31 -15.96 -20.01
C ARG A 197 -1.79 -15.95 -20.10
N THR A 198 -1.09 -16.60 -19.17
CA THR A 198 0.37 -16.62 -19.10
C THR A 198 0.92 -18.04 -19.22
N VAL A 199 1.93 -18.22 -20.08
CA VAL A 199 2.59 -19.53 -20.24
C VAL A 199 3.49 -19.84 -19.04
N VAL A 200 4.17 -18.81 -18.53
CA VAL A 200 4.98 -18.84 -17.32
C VAL A 200 4.65 -17.59 -16.52
N ALA A 201 4.15 -17.78 -15.30
CA ALA A 201 3.88 -16.67 -14.39
C ALA A 201 5.18 -15.98 -13.98
N ASP A 202 5.14 -14.66 -13.88
CA ASP A 202 6.26 -13.88 -13.36
C ASP A 202 6.44 -14.20 -11.86
N PRO A 203 7.64 -14.62 -11.41
CA PRO A 203 7.83 -15.02 -10.01
C PRO A 203 7.56 -13.92 -8.99
N LEU A 204 7.83 -12.65 -9.33
CA LEU A 204 7.58 -11.54 -8.40
C LEU A 204 6.08 -11.26 -8.28
N VAL A 205 5.36 -11.33 -9.40
CA VAL A 205 3.89 -11.22 -9.41
C VAL A 205 3.27 -12.37 -8.61
N GLN A 206 3.79 -13.58 -8.75
CA GLN A 206 3.32 -14.74 -7.99
C GLN A 206 3.56 -14.57 -6.49
N ILE A 207 4.76 -14.13 -6.08
CA ILE A 207 5.08 -13.87 -4.66
C ILE A 207 4.12 -12.83 -4.07
N GLU A 208 3.92 -11.70 -4.76
CA GLU A 208 3.00 -10.64 -4.32
C GLU A 208 1.55 -11.16 -4.21
N SER A 209 1.09 -11.94 -5.19
CA SER A 209 -0.25 -12.54 -5.18
C SER A 209 -0.43 -13.54 -4.03
N ASP A 210 0.51 -14.47 -3.85
CA ASP A 210 0.42 -15.54 -2.85
C ASP A 210 0.51 -14.97 -1.43
N TYR A 211 1.36 -13.94 -1.24
CA TYR A 211 1.42 -13.21 0.02
C TYR A 211 0.09 -12.51 0.34
N ASN A 212 -0.49 -11.76 -0.60
CA ASN A 212 -1.78 -11.09 -0.38
C ASN A 212 -2.91 -12.09 -0.14
N GLU A 213 -2.92 -13.21 -0.85
CA GLU A 213 -3.90 -14.28 -0.63
C GLU A 213 -3.77 -14.88 0.78
N ALA A 214 -2.54 -15.12 1.27
CA ALA A 214 -2.32 -15.60 2.63
C ALA A 214 -2.82 -14.60 3.69
N VAL A 215 -2.52 -13.31 3.50
CA VAL A 215 -3.05 -12.23 4.36
C VAL A 215 -4.58 -12.25 4.38
N TYR A 216 -5.24 -12.40 3.22
CA TYR A 216 -6.70 -12.41 3.16
C TYR A 216 -7.30 -13.68 3.76
N LEU A 217 -6.64 -14.83 3.60
CA LEU A 217 -7.02 -16.08 4.27
C LEU A 217 -7.01 -15.93 5.79
N TYR A 218 -5.98 -15.30 6.36
CA TYR A 218 -5.95 -14.99 7.79
C TYR A 218 -7.07 -14.03 8.22
N ALA A 219 -7.36 -13.01 7.40
CA ALA A 219 -8.42 -12.06 7.69
C ALA A 219 -9.82 -12.70 7.73
N VAL A 220 -10.07 -13.76 6.95
CA VAL A 220 -11.33 -14.52 6.98
C VAL A 220 -11.29 -15.74 7.92
N GLY A 221 -10.22 -15.87 8.73
CA GLY A 221 -10.07 -16.94 9.72
C GLY A 221 -9.69 -18.32 9.16
N LYS A 222 -9.28 -18.41 7.88
CA LYS A 222 -8.82 -19.65 7.24
C LYS A 222 -7.32 -19.87 7.51
N ASN A 223 -6.96 -19.96 8.79
CA ASN A 223 -5.56 -19.94 9.24
C ASN A 223 -4.74 -21.14 8.73
N GLU A 224 -5.33 -22.33 8.67
CA GLU A 224 -4.63 -23.53 8.17
C GLU A 224 -4.31 -23.40 6.68
N GLU A 225 -5.26 -22.93 5.88
CA GLU A 225 -5.09 -22.70 4.44
C GLU A 225 -4.05 -21.59 4.18
N GLY A 226 -4.11 -20.49 4.94
CA GLY A 226 -3.13 -19.41 4.88
C GLY A 226 -1.72 -19.90 5.26
N THR A 227 -1.60 -20.74 6.28
CA THR A 227 -0.31 -21.30 6.72
C THR A 227 0.28 -22.23 5.65
N ALA A 228 -0.54 -23.10 5.07
CA ALA A 228 -0.11 -23.97 3.98
C ALA A 228 0.39 -23.16 2.77
N LEU A 229 -0.32 -22.09 2.40
CA LEU A 229 0.09 -21.20 1.32
C LEU A 229 1.41 -20.47 1.62
N ILE A 230 1.63 -20.01 2.86
CA ILE A 230 2.91 -19.43 3.28
C ILE A 230 4.04 -20.46 3.19
N ASP A 231 3.81 -21.70 3.62
CA ASP A 231 4.83 -22.76 3.54
C ASP A 231 5.21 -23.05 2.08
N GLU A 232 4.22 -23.11 1.18
CA GLU A 232 4.42 -23.24 -0.26
C GLU A 232 5.19 -22.05 -0.85
N LEU A 233 4.82 -20.82 -0.48
CA LEU A 233 5.49 -19.58 -0.90
C LEU A 233 6.95 -19.53 -0.43
N LEU A 234 7.21 -19.91 0.83
CA LEU A 234 8.57 -19.99 1.38
C LEU A 234 9.40 -21.07 0.67
N ALA A 235 8.80 -22.20 0.31
CA ALA A 235 9.47 -23.23 -0.49
C ALA A 235 9.74 -22.75 -1.92
N PHE A 236 8.81 -22.02 -2.53
CA PHE A 236 8.94 -21.44 -3.87
C PHE A 236 10.07 -20.41 -3.95
N THR A 237 10.05 -19.41 -3.07
CA THR A 237 11.07 -18.34 -2.97
C THR A 237 12.49 -18.91 -2.80
N LYS A 238 12.67 -19.88 -1.88
CA LYS A 238 13.95 -20.57 -1.67
C LYS A 238 14.41 -21.35 -2.90
N ARG A 239 13.51 -22.09 -3.56
CA ARG A 239 13.84 -22.89 -4.75
C ARG A 239 14.23 -22.02 -5.94
N ARG A 240 13.63 -20.84 -6.07
CA ARG A 240 13.90 -19.88 -7.15
C ARG A 240 15.02 -18.89 -6.81
N SER A 241 15.46 -18.85 -5.55
CA SER A 241 16.40 -17.84 -5.03
C SER A 241 15.91 -16.41 -5.23
N ILE A 242 14.61 -16.17 -5.02
CA ILE A 242 13.97 -14.85 -5.12
C ILE A 242 13.42 -14.51 -3.75
N PHE A 243 14.01 -13.49 -3.12
CA PHE A 243 13.73 -13.11 -1.73
C PHE A 243 13.04 -11.75 -1.63
N HIS A 244 12.06 -11.51 -2.50
CA HIS A 244 11.20 -10.32 -2.46
C HIS A 244 10.24 -10.38 -1.27
N GLN A 245 10.10 -9.28 -0.52
CA GLN A 245 9.16 -9.15 0.62
C GLN A 245 9.27 -10.21 1.73
N MET A 246 10.46 -10.80 1.91
CA MET A 246 10.60 -11.93 2.85
C MET A 246 10.38 -11.54 4.32
N ASP A 247 10.76 -10.33 4.71
CA ASP A 247 10.48 -9.77 6.03
C ASP A 247 8.99 -9.74 6.34
N ASP A 248 8.15 -9.27 5.40
CA ASP A 248 6.69 -9.23 5.51
C ASP A 248 6.08 -10.64 5.53
N ILE A 249 6.53 -11.52 4.63
CA ILE A 249 6.08 -12.92 4.56
C ILE A 249 6.36 -13.64 5.88
N TYR A 250 7.58 -13.49 6.42
CA TYR A 250 7.91 -14.06 7.72
C TYR A 250 7.20 -13.35 8.87
N ARG A 251 6.91 -12.04 8.76
CA ARG A 251 6.22 -11.29 9.81
C ARG A 251 4.79 -11.77 10.00
N ILE A 252 4.03 -11.91 8.91
CA ILE A 252 2.64 -12.41 8.99
C ILE A 252 2.61 -13.87 9.47
N ALA A 253 3.58 -14.69 9.03
CA ALA A 253 3.72 -16.07 9.50
C ALA A 253 4.02 -16.16 11.00
N ALA A 254 4.90 -15.28 11.50
CA ALA A 254 5.18 -15.16 12.93
C ALA A 254 3.91 -14.78 13.69
N PHE A 255 3.21 -13.74 13.24
CA PHE A 255 2.00 -13.28 13.92
C PHE A 255 0.91 -14.37 13.95
N ASN A 256 0.66 -15.08 12.86
CA ASN A 256 -0.28 -16.21 12.86
C ASN A 256 0.17 -17.34 13.79
N SER A 257 1.47 -17.67 13.84
CA SER A 257 2.00 -18.70 14.75
C SER A 257 1.83 -18.30 16.22
N LEU A 258 1.98 -17.01 16.52
CA LEU A 258 1.72 -16.44 17.84
C LEU A 258 0.25 -16.64 18.26
N LEU A 259 -0.69 -16.30 17.38
CA LEU A 259 -2.13 -16.42 17.66
C LEU A 259 -2.61 -17.87 17.78
N THR A 260 -1.94 -18.80 17.09
CA THR A 260 -2.26 -20.23 17.12
C THR A 260 -1.52 -20.99 18.21
N GLY A 261 -0.64 -20.32 18.97
CA GLY A 261 0.08 -20.90 20.10
C GLY A 261 1.30 -21.76 19.73
N ASP A 262 1.75 -21.72 18.48
CA ASP A 262 2.97 -22.42 18.04
C ASP A 262 4.21 -21.54 18.28
N GLU A 263 4.70 -21.58 19.52
CA GLU A 263 5.81 -20.73 19.97
C GLU A 263 7.11 -20.99 19.20
N ASP A 264 7.41 -22.25 18.86
CA ASP A 264 8.64 -22.60 18.14
C ASP A 264 8.63 -22.00 16.73
N LYS A 265 7.51 -22.10 16.00
CA LYS A 265 7.37 -21.43 14.70
C LYS A 265 7.38 -19.92 14.83
N PHE A 266 6.72 -19.36 15.84
CA PHE A 266 6.74 -17.93 16.10
C PHE A 266 8.18 -17.41 16.23
N LEU A 267 8.99 -18.01 17.10
CA LEU A 267 10.37 -17.59 17.33
C LEU A 267 11.23 -17.75 16.07
N TYR A 268 11.02 -18.85 15.32
CA TYR A 268 11.71 -19.06 14.05
C TYR A 268 11.37 -17.97 13.02
N TYR A 269 10.09 -17.70 12.81
CA TYR A 269 9.63 -16.72 11.83
C TYR A 269 9.97 -15.28 12.23
N LEU A 270 9.83 -14.93 13.51
CA LEU A 270 10.24 -13.62 14.02
C LEU A 270 11.73 -13.36 13.79
N LYS A 271 12.57 -14.35 14.10
CA LYS A 271 14.01 -14.29 13.82
C LYS A 271 14.27 -14.07 12.33
N LYS A 272 13.57 -14.80 11.45
CA LYS A 272 13.74 -14.67 10.00
C LYS A 272 13.29 -13.31 9.48
N SER A 273 12.14 -12.82 9.93
CA SER A 273 11.64 -11.49 9.59
C SER A 273 12.67 -10.40 9.94
N ARG A 274 13.22 -10.45 11.17
CA ARG A 274 14.27 -9.52 11.62
C ARG A 274 15.54 -9.59 10.77
N GLN A 275 16.01 -10.79 10.42
CA GLN A 275 17.20 -10.96 9.57
C GLN A 275 17.03 -10.30 8.20
N PHE A 276 15.84 -10.36 7.60
CA PHE A 276 15.57 -9.70 6.32
C PHE A 276 15.42 -8.19 6.46
N ALA A 277 14.79 -7.72 7.54
CA ALA A 277 14.69 -6.29 7.85
C ALA A 277 16.08 -5.65 8.06
N GLU A 278 16.95 -6.33 8.81
CA GLU A 278 18.34 -5.92 9.03
C GLU A 278 19.15 -5.92 7.72
N PHE A 279 19.00 -6.95 6.89
CA PHE A 279 19.66 -7.02 5.58
C PHE A 279 19.25 -5.88 4.64
N LYS A 280 17.98 -5.46 4.68
CA LYS A 280 17.47 -4.31 3.91
C LYS A 280 17.79 -2.96 4.55
N GLU A 281 18.36 -2.95 5.76
CA GLU A 281 18.59 -1.75 6.57
C GLU A 281 17.30 -0.93 6.79
N SER A 282 16.14 -1.61 6.84
CA SER A 282 14.84 -0.96 6.97
C SER A 282 14.51 -0.69 8.44
N LYS A 283 14.65 0.57 8.87
CA LYS A 283 14.33 0.98 10.25
C LYS A 283 12.89 0.60 10.64
N MET A 284 11.93 0.84 9.74
CA MET A 284 10.51 0.54 9.95
C MET A 284 10.25 -0.94 10.22
N GLU A 285 10.86 -1.82 9.43
CA GLU A 285 10.63 -3.26 9.56
C GLU A 285 11.36 -3.84 10.77
N ILE A 286 12.53 -3.29 11.11
CA ILE A 286 13.24 -3.63 12.35
C ILE A 286 12.37 -3.27 13.56
N GLU A 287 11.79 -2.07 13.60
CA GLU A 287 10.87 -1.64 14.65
C GLU A 287 9.61 -2.52 14.68
N SER A 288 9.07 -2.90 13.52
CA SER A 288 7.92 -3.82 13.42
C SER A 288 8.22 -5.19 14.04
N ALA A 289 9.42 -5.75 13.78
CA ALA A 289 9.85 -7.01 14.39
C ALA A 289 10.13 -6.86 15.90
N GLN A 290 10.59 -5.71 16.37
CA GLN A 290 10.71 -5.43 17.80
C GLN A 290 9.34 -5.33 18.48
N PHE A 291 8.37 -4.70 17.83
CA PHE A 291 7.01 -4.57 18.36
C PHE A 291 6.35 -5.94 18.57
N ILE A 292 6.49 -6.86 17.61
CA ILE A 292 5.96 -8.23 17.75
C ILE A 292 6.60 -8.98 18.91
N GLU A 293 7.90 -8.77 19.15
CA GLU A 293 8.60 -9.33 20.32
C GLU A 293 8.04 -8.76 21.64
N ILE A 294 7.84 -7.43 21.71
CA ILE A 294 7.24 -6.76 22.86
C ILE A 294 5.86 -7.32 23.15
N HIS A 295 5.02 -7.43 22.12
CA HIS A 295 3.68 -7.96 22.26
C HIS A 295 3.69 -9.42 22.77
N TRP A 296 4.58 -10.28 22.26
CA TRP A 296 4.75 -11.64 22.77
C TRP A 296 5.20 -11.67 24.24
N LEU A 297 6.18 -10.85 24.61
CA LEU A 297 6.66 -10.75 26.00
C LEU A 297 5.54 -10.34 26.95
N ASN A 298 4.74 -9.35 26.55
CA ASN A 298 3.63 -8.85 27.35
C ASN A 298 2.47 -9.83 27.42
N GLU A 299 1.94 -10.23 26.26
CA GLU A 299 0.66 -10.91 26.20
C GLU A 299 0.80 -12.41 26.47
N PHE A 300 1.88 -13.04 26.04
CA PHE A 300 2.01 -14.49 26.13
C PHE A 300 2.97 -14.91 27.24
N LYS A 301 4.09 -14.20 27.42
CA LYS A 301 5.07 -14.51 28.48
C LYS A 301 4.81 -13.81 29.81
N LYS A 302 3.96 -12.77 29.81
CA LYS A 302 3.68 -11.92 30.99
C LYS A 302 4.94 -11.31 31.60
N GLU A 303 5.98 -11.09 30.79
CA GLU A 303 7.25 -10.47 31.18
C GLU A 303 7.18 -8.93 31.05
N HIS A 304 6.21 -8.32 31.71
CA HIS A 304 5.82 -6.91 31.53
C HIS A 304 6.97 -5.90 31.73
N ASN A 305 7.86 -6.14 32.69
CA ASN A 305 9.02 -5.28 32.92
C ASN A 305 10.00 -5.27 31.74
N LYS A 306 10.19 -6.42 31.06
CA LYS A 306 11.07 -6.47 29.87
C LYS A 306 10.43 -5.73 28.70
N ALA A 307 9.13 -5.92 28.50
CA ALA A 307 8.37 -5.22 27.48
C ALA A 307 8.41 -3.69 27.67
N LEU A 308 8.18 -3.18 28.90
CA LEU A 308 8.29 -1.74 29.21
C LEU A 308 9.67 -1.17 28.88
N LYS A 309 10.73 -1.86 29.29
CA LYS A 309 12.11 -1.43 28.98
C LYS A 309 12.37 -1.34 27.48
N MET A 310 11.80 -2.25 26.68
CA MET A 310 11.92 -2.19 25.22
C MET A 310 11.10 -1.04 24.62
N LEU A 311 9.90 -0.78 25.16
CA LEU A 311 9.05 0.33 24.74
C LEU A 311 9.73 1.68 25.01
N GLU A 312 10.34 1.87 26.18
CA GLU A 312 11.11 3.08 26.52
C GLU A 312 12.22 3.38 25.48
N GLN A 313 12.94 2.35 25.02
CA GLN A 313 13.97 2.50 23.99
C GLN A 313 13.40 2.91 22.63
N ILE A 314 12.17 2.50 22.29
CA ILE A 314 11.50 2.92 21.06
C ILE A 314 11.12 4.40 21.16
N GLU A 315 10.59 4.84 22.31
CA GLU A 315 10.21 6.24 22.51
C GLU A 315 11.42 7.19 22.41
N GLU A 316 12.54 6.82 23.03
CA GLU A 316 13.78 7.60 22.96
C GLU A 316 14.28 7.79 21.52
N LYS A 317 14.06 6.80 20.65
CA LYS A 317 14.59 6.79 19.27
C LYS A 317 13.62 7.37 18.23
N SER A 318 12.33 7.20 18.45
CA SER A 318 11.30 7.40 17.41
C SER A 318 10.09 8.20 17.90
N GLY A 319 10.12 8.75 19.12
CA GLY A 319 9.14 9.72 19.62
C GLY A 319 7.91 9.10 20.31
N GLY A 320 7.71 7.78 20.22
CA GLY A 320 6.78 7.05 21.09
C GLY A 320 5.28 7.25 20.87
N GLU A 321 4.88 8.18 20.01
CA GLU A 321 3.47 8.49 19.74
C GLU A 321 2.88 7.55 18.69
N ASP A 322 2.66 6.29 19.07
CA ASP A 322 2.00 5.30 18.25
C ASP A 322 0.92 4.53 19.06
N PRO A 323 -0.30 4.31 18.53
CA PRO A 323 -1.37 3.57 19.21
C PRO A 323 -0.96 2.20 19.76
N TYR A 324 -0.08 1.49 19.05
CA TYR A 324 0.42 0.19 19.46
C TYR A 324 1.35 0.30 20.68
N VAL A 325 2.17 1.36 20.76
CA VAL A 325 3.01 1.65 21.94
C VAL A 325 2.14 1.93 23.17
N TYR A 326 1.09 2.74 23.02
CA TYR A 326 0.16 3.04 24.12
C TYR A 326 -0.60 1.79 24.61
N LEU A 327 -1.04 0.93 23.68
CA LEU A 327 -1.65 -0.35 24.02
C LEU A 327 -0.69 -1.21 24.84
N GLU A 328 0.54 -1.42 24.38
CA GLU A 328 1.49 -2.33 25.03
C GLU A 328 2.00 -1.79 26.37
N LYS A 329 2.14 -0.48 26.53
CA LYS A 329 2.39 0.14 27.83
C LYS A 329 1.21 -0.06 28.78
N GLY A 330 0.00 0.21 28.30
CA GLY A 330 -1.24 0.01 29.05
C GLY A 330 -1.38 -1.42 29.56
N ARG A 331 -1.14 -2.39 28.67
CA ARG A 331 -1.13 -3.83 28.97
C ARG A 331 -0.08 -4.18 30.03
N ALA A 332 1.14 -3.68 29.88
CA ALA A 332 2.23 -3.94 30.82
C ALA A 332 1.94 -3.37 32.21
N TYR A 333 1.52 -2.11 32.31
CA TYR A 333 1.16 -1.49 33.59
C TYR A 333 0.00 -2.19 34.26
N PHE A 334 -1.02 -2.60 33.49
CA PHE A 334 -2.14 -3.38 34.03
C PHE A 334 -1.65 -4.71 34.62
N GLY A 335 -0.79 -5.43 33.89
CA GLY A 335 -0.20 -6.70 34.36
C GLY A 335 0.68 -6.55 35.61
N LEU A 336 1.25 -5.36 35.83
CA LEU A 336 2.02 -5.01 37.05
C LEU A 336 1.13 -4.51 38.20
N GLY A 337 -0.18 -4.36 37.98
CA GLY A 337 -1.12 -3.82 38.96
C GLY A 337 -1.10 -2.29 39.09
N GLU A 338 -0.38 -1.58 38.20
CA GLU A 338 -0.30 -0.12 38.17
C GLU A 338 -1.49 0.49 37.41
N ILE A 339 -2.69 0.38 37.99
CA ILE A 339 -3.96 0.70 37.33
C ILE A 339 -4.03 2.13 36.79
N ASP A 340 -3.53 3.13 37.54
CA ASP A 340 -3.56 4.53 37.10
C ASP A 340 -2.62 4.79 35.91
N ASN A 341 -1.44 4.15 35.89
CA ASN A 341 -0.51 4.25 34.76
C ASN A 341 -1.06 3.55 33.52
N ALA A 342 -1.68 2.38 33.70
CA ALA A 342 -2.36 1.66 32.62
C ALA A 342 -3.44 2.53 31.98
N LEU A 343 -4.35 3.08 32.79
CA LEU A 343 -5.44 3.94 32.33
C LEU A 343 -4.93 5.20 31.63
N LYS A 344 -3.86 5.82 32.17
CA LYS A 344 -3.22 6.99 31.56
C LYS A 344 -2.71 6.72 30.14
N GLU A 345 -2.04 5.60 29.91
CA GLU A 345 -1.52 5.26 28.59
C GLU A 345 -2.64 4.83 27.63
N LEU A 346 -3.56 3.98 28.08
CA LEU A 346 -4.69 3.52 27.27
C LEU A 346 -5.61 4.67 26.80
N ASN A 347 -5.73 5.73 27.59
CA ASN A 347 -6.52 6.92 27.22
C ASN A 347 -5.92 7.76 26.10
N LYS A 348 -4.63 7.60 25.79
CA LYS A 348 -3.99 8.27 24.65
C LYS A 348 -4.24 7.56 23.33
N LEU A 349 -4.74 6.32 23.37
CA LEU A 349 -4.92 5.51 22.18
C LEU A 349 -6.10 6.03 21.34
N GLU A 350 -5.76 6.48 20.14
CA GLU A 350 -6.72 6.70 19.06
C GLU A 350 -6.58 5.58 18.02
N MET A 351 -7.70 5.12 17.45
CA MET A 351 -7.67 4.04 16.48
C MET A 351 -6.92 4.48 15.21
N PRO A 352 -5.81 3.81 14.84
CA PRO A 352 -5.02 4.18 13.69
C PRO A 352 -5.81 3.97 12.39
N LYS A 353 -5.70 4.93 11.47
CA LYS A 353 -6.34 4.86 10.15
C LYS A 353 -5.65 3.91 9.17
N TYR A 354 -4.43 3.48 9.49
CA TYR A 354 -3.59 2.62 8.65
C TYR A 354 -3.71 1.12 8.99
N SER A 355 -4.43 0.77 10.05
CA SER A 355 -4.61 -0.63 10.47
C SER A 355 -5.93 -1.17 9.92
N HIS A 356 -5.85 -2.25 9.14
CA HIS A 356 -7.01 -2.80 8.44
C HIS A 356 -7.19 -4.31 8.62
N HIS A 357 -6.14 -5.04 9.00
CA HIS A 357 -6.24 -6.48 9.21
C HIS A 357 -7.08 -6.76 10.47
N PRO A 358 -7.96 -7.77 10.47
CA PRO A 358 -8.73 -8.13 11.66
C PRO A 358 -7.88 -8.52 12.87
N PHE A 359 -6.66 -9.01 12.65
CA PHE A 359 -5.68 -9.26 13.72
C PHE A 359 -5.30 -7.98 14.45
N ASP A 360 -4.81 -7.00 13.71
CA ASP A 360 -4.44 -5.68 14.23
C ASP A 360 -5.62 -4.98 14.89
N LEU A 361 -6.77 -4.98 14.22
CA LEU A 361 -7.99 -4.36 14.74
C LEU A 361 -8.48 -5.05 16.02
N SER A 362 -8.44 -6.38 16.09
CA SER A 362 -8.80 -7.10 17.32
C SER A 362 -7.83 -6.79 18.46
N MET A 363 -6.53 -6.79 18.17
CA MET A 363 -5.49 -6.47 19.14
C MET A 363 -5.64 -5.03 19.68
N LEU A 364 -5.80 -4.04 18.81
CA LEU A 364 -6.00 -2.63 19.21
C LEU A 364 -7.27 -2.44 20.05
N ASN A 365 -8.35 -3.14 19.70
CA ASN A 365 -9.60 -3.07 20.48
C ASN A 365 -9.49 -3.69 21.88
N THR A 366 -8.46 -4.50 22.16
CA THR A 366 -8.19 -4.92 23.55
C THR A 366 -7.86 -3.75 24.46
N ALA A 367 -7.45 -2.59 23.94
CA ALA A 367 -7.24 -1.38 24.74
C ALA A 367 -8.50 -0.97 25.51
N TYR A 368 -9.67 -1.05 24.87
CA TYR A 368 -10.95 -0.76 25.51
C TYR A 368 -11.31 -1.82 26.56
N ALA A 369 -10.98 -3.09 26.33
CA ALA A 369 -11.15 -4.14 27.34
C ALA A 369 -10.25 -3.89 28.57
N TYR A 370 -8.96 -3.57 28.38
CA TYR A 370 -8.09 -3.19 29.50
C TYR A 370 -8.57 -1.94 30.22
N ARG A 371 -9.08 -0.94 29.48
CA ARG A 371 -9.65 0.27 30.07
C ARG A 371 -10.87 -0.06 30.93
N ALA A 372 -11.76 -0.91 30.44
CA ALA A 372 -12.90 -1.42 31.19
C ALA A 372 -12.47 -2.12 32.49
N LEU A 373 -11.45 -2.98 32.44
CA LEU A 373 -10.90 -3.62 33.64
C LEU A 373 -10.31 -2.59 34.62
N CYS A 374 -9.56 -1.60 34.14
CA CYS A 374 -9.00 -0.54 34.99
C CYS A 374 -10.12 0.26 35.69
N LEU A 375 -11.17 0.63 34.96
CA LEU A 375 -12.32 1.36 35.49
C LEU A 375 -13.11 0.54 36.51
N ALA A 376 -13.34 -0.74 36.22
CA ALA A 376 -13.96 -1.69 37.15
C ALA A 376 -13.15 -1.82 38.45
N HIS A 377 -11.82 -1.91 38.36
CA HIS A 377 -10.92 -1.90 39.53
C HIS A 377 -11.07 -0.64 40.40
N LYS A 378 -11.48 0.49 39.81
CA LYS A 378 -11.73 1.77 40.49
C LYS A 378 -13.19 1.95 40.91
N GLY A 379 -14.06 0.95 40.70
CA GLY A 379 -15.50 1.02 40.98
C GLY A 379 -16.30 1.89 40.01
N GLN A 380 -15.71 2.28 38.87
CA GLN A 380 -16.35 3.10 37.84
C GLN A 380 -17.08 2.20 36.84
N TRP A 381 -18.16 1.56 37.30
CA TRP A 381 -18.83 0.48 36.58
C TRP A 381 -19.56 0.93 35.31
N GLU A 382 -20.15 2.12 35.31
CA GLU A 382 -20.88 2.63 34.14
C GLU A 382 -19.94 2.84 32.95
N GLU A 383 -18.80 3.50 33.20
CA GLU A 383 -17.77 3.71 32.18
C GLU A 383 -17.10 2.39 31.78
N ALA A 384 -16.89 1.47 32.73
CA ALA A 384 -16.34 0.15 32.43
C ALA A 384 -17.24 -0.65 31.47
N MET A 385 -18.55 -0.67 31.70
CA MET A 385 -19.51 -1.35 30.81
C MET A 385 -19.51 -0.73 29.41
N LYS A 386 -19.48 0.61 29.32
CA LYS A 386 -19.43 1.33 28.04
C LYS A 386 -18.21 0.94 27.21
N ASP A 387 -17.04 0.83 27.84
CA ASP A 387 -15.81 0.42 27.15
C ASP A 387 -15.84 -1.05 26.73
N ALA A 388 -16.37 -1.92 27.59
CA ALA A 388 -16.54 -3.33 27.27
C ALA A 388 -17.49 -3.53 26.08
N ASP A 389 -18.62 -2.81 26.06
CA ASP A 389 -19.59 -2.84 24.95
C ASP A 389 -18.97 -2.34 23.64
N LEU A 390 -18.18 -1.27 23.71
CA LEU A 390 -17.45 -0.73 22.57
C LEU A 390 -16.47 -1.76 22.01
N ALA A 391 -15.66 -2.38 22.87
CA ALA A 391 -14.68 -3.39 22.49
C ALA A 391 -15.35 -4.59 21.80
N LYS A 392 -16.39 -5.16 22.43
CA LYS A 392 -17.13 -6.32 21.90
C LYS A 392 -17.80 -6.01 20.57
N SER A 393 -18.43 -4.84 20.45
CA SER A 393 -19.10 -4.41 19.22
C SER A 393 -18.13 -4.22 18.07
N ALA A 394 -16.91 -3.75 18.36
CA ALA A 394 -15.89 -3.47 17.34
C ALA A 394 -15.29 -4.73 16.70
N VAL A 395 -15.31 -5.87 17.40
CA VAL A 395 -14.70 -7.13 16.94
C VAL A 395 -15.71 -8.22 16.59
N LYS A 396 -17.00 -7.92 16.62
CA LYS A 396 -18.09 -8.91 16.47
C LYS A 396 -18.03 -9.70 15.15
N ASP A 397 -17.60 -9.03 14.08
CA ASP A 397 -17.56 -9.57 12.71
C ASP A 397 -16.15 -10.07 12.33
N PHE A 398 -15.18 -10.04 13.25
CA PHE A 398 -13.82 -10.51 13.00
C PHE A 398 -13.67 -12.01 13.28
N PRO A 399 -12.71 -12.69 12.62
CA PRO A 399 -12.40 -14.08 12.91
C PRO A 399 -12.02 -14.27 14.39
N HIS A 400 -12.15 -15.50 14.84
CA HIS A 400 -11.76 -15.89 16.18
C HIS A 400 -10.24 -15.67 16.39
N THR A 401 -9.88 -14.98 17.46
CA THR A 401 -8.50 -14.75 17.91
C THR A 401 -8.46 -14.71 19.43
N PRO A 402 -7.31 -14.99 20.07
CA PRO A 402 -7.16 -14.83 21.52
C PRO A 402 -7.54 -13.41 22.02
N TYR A 403 -7.36 -12.39 21.18
CA TYR A 403 -7.77 -11.02 21.51
C TYR A 403 -9.29 -10.88 21.58
N ARG A 404 -10.01 -11.50 20.65
CA ARG A 404 -11.47 -11.52 20.65
C ARG A 404 -11.97 -12.26 21.89
N ASP A 405 -11.37 -13.38 22.24
CA ASP A 405 -11.73 -14.15 23.44
C ASP A 405 -11.56 -13.28 24.70
N PHE A 406 -10.40 -12.64 24.85
CA PHE A 406 -10.13 -11.70 25.94
C PHE A 406 -11.16 -10.56 26.04
N ILE A 407 -11.57 -9.99 24.90
CA ILE A 407 -12.59 -8.93 24.85
C ILE A 407 -13.95 -9.46 25.33
N TYR A 408 -14.36 -10.65 24.88
CA TYR A 408 -15.64 -11.24 25.28
C TYR A 408 -15.64 -11.64 26.76
N ASP A 409 -14.57 -12.27 27.25
CA ASP A 409 -14.39 -12.62 28.66
C ASP A 409 -14.43 -11.39 29.56
N THR A 410 -13.76 -10.31 29.13
CA THR A 410 -13.80 -9.02 29.85
C THR A 410 -15.20 -8.44 29.90
N TRP A 411 -15.92 -8.49 28.77
CA TRP A 411 -17.31 -8.01 28.71
C TRP A 411 -18.21 -8.77 29.67
N GLU A 412 -18.13 -10.10 29.70
CA GLU A 412 -18.93 -10.92 30.62
C GLU A 412 -18.59 -10.61 32.08
N ARG A 413 -17.29 -10.53 32.41
CA ARG A 413 -16.83 -10.23 33.77
C ARG A 413 -17.33 -8.88 34.26
N VAL A 414 -17.19 -7.82 33.46
CA VAL A 414 -17.57 -6.45 33.84
C VAL A 414 -19.10 -6.36 34.06
N HIS A 415 -19.90 -7.02 33.21
CA HIS A 415 -21.36 -7.01 33.33
C HIS A 415 -21.87 -7.86 34.49
N GLN A 416 -21.22 -8.99 34.80
CA GLN A 416 -21.60 -9.80 35.95
C GLN A 416 -21.29 -9.09 37.27
N GLN A 417 -20.14 -8.42 37.36
CA GLN A 417 -19.70 -7.73 38.58
C GLN A 417 -20.41 -6.40 38.82
N SER A 418 -20.93 -5.74 37.78
CA SER A 418 -21.73 -4.52 37.96
C SER A 418 -23.14 -4.79 38.53
N LEU A 419 -23.61 -6.04 38.46
CA LEU A 419 -24.91 -6.49 38.98
C LEU A 419 -24.84 -7.01 40.42
N SER A 420 -23.63 -7.24 40.95
CA SER A 420 -23.36 -7.70 42.33
C SER A 420 -22.98 -6.55 43.24
#